data_AF-A0A6V7HN10-F1
#
_entry.id   AF-A0A6V7HN10-F1
#
_cell.length_a   1.000
_cell.length_b   1.000
_cell.length_c   1.000
_cell.angle_alpha   90.00
_cell.angle_beta   90.00
_cell.angle_gamma   90.00
#
_symmetry.space_group_name_H-M   'P 1'
#
loop_
_entity.id
_entity.type
_entity.pdbx_description
1 polymer ?
#
loop_
_entity_poly.entity_id
_entity_poly.type
_entity_poly.pdbx_seq_one_letter_code
_entity_poly.pdbx_strand_id
1 'polypeptide(L)' 'KSPVYSHVTASLAGLATIRSMDAQKMVKREFDSHQDLNTSANSLYIATSTAFAVWLDAVMIAFVAFLTFSCIIFKS' A
#
# COMPACT_ATOMS: atom_id res chain seq x y z
N LYS A 1 -41.81 8.61 9.20
CA LYS A 1 -41.01 8.55 7.95
C LYS A 1 -39.81 7.63 8.23
N SER A 2 -39.61 6.57 7.45
CA SER A 2 -38.59 5.55 7.73
C SER A 2 -37.18 6.05 7.36
N PRO A 3 -36.15 5.87 8.22
CA PRO A 3 -34.78 6.32 7.98
C PRO A 3 -34.15 5.76 6.70
N VAL A 4 -34.55 4.55 6.31
CA VAL A 4 -34.03 3.85 5.13
C VAL A 4 -34.39 4.61 3.84
N TYR A 5 -35.63 5.08 3.72
CA TYR A 5 -36.06 5.87 2.58
C TYR A 5 -35.34 7.22 2.51
N SER A 6 -35.03 7.82 3.67
CA SER A 6 -34.26 9.07 3.73
C SER A 6 -32.80 8.84 3.30
N HIS A 7 -32.17 7.75 3.73
CA HIS A 7 -30.81 7.39 3.34
C HIS A 7 -30.70 7.09 1.84
N VAL A 8 -31.61 6.28 1.30
CA VAL A 8 -31.64 5.95 -0.12
C VAL A 8 -31.86 7.21 -0.95
N THR A 9 -32.80 8.08 -0.55
CA THR A 9 -33.07 9.34 -1.27
C THR A 9 -31.88 10.29 -1.20
N ALA A 10 -31.20 10.39 -0.06
CA ALA A 10 -30.00 11.21 0.09
C ALA A 10 -28.83 10.68 -0.77
N SER A 11 -28.61 9.36 -0.80
CA SER A 11 -27.61 8.74 -1.68
C SER A 11 -27.96 8.92 -3.16
N LEU A 12 -29.22 8.74 -3.55
CA LEU A 12 -29.69 8.92 -4.92
C LEU A 12 -29.60 10.38 -5.35
N ALA A 13 -29.94 11.31 -4.46
CA ALA A 13 -29.83 12.75 -4.68
C ALA A 13 -28.37 13.19 -4.78
N GLY A 14 -27.47 12.66 -3.95
CA GLY A 14 -26.04 12.88 -4.06
C GLY A 14 -25.50 12.40 -5.41
N LEU A 15 -25.89 11.18 -5.83
CA LEU A 15 -25.52 10.62 -7.12
C LEU A 15 -26.08 11.44 -8.29
N ALA A 16 -27.35 11.86 -8.21
CA ALA A 16 -28.01 12.69 -9.22
C ALA A 16 -27.40 14.08 -9.31
N THR A 17 -27.01 14.69 -8.18
CA THR A 17 -26.34 16.00 -8.10
C THR A 17 -24.94 15.95 -8.71
N ILE A 18 -24.15 14.92 -8.38
CA ILE A 18 -22.84 14.68 -9.00
C ILE A 18 -22.96 14.58 -10.53
N ARG A 19 -24.04 13.96 -11.01
CA ARG A 19 -24.30 13.75 -12.44
C ARG A 19 -24.85 15.01 -13.13
N SER A 20 -25.74 15.78 -12.48
CA SER A 20 -26.35 16.98 -13.05
C SER A 20 -25.43 18.19 -13.07
N MET A 21 -24.45 18.24 -12.15
CA MET A 21 -23.44 19.30 -12.08
C MET A 21 -22.16 18.97 -12.87
N ASP A 22 -22.12 17.85 -13.60
CA ASP A 22 -20.90 17.32 -14.27
C ASP A 22 -19.67 17.21 -13.31
N ALA A 23 -19.93 17.10 -12.01
CA ALA A 23 -18.93 17.08 -10.95
C ALA A 23 -18.24 15.70 -10.82
N GLN A 24 -18.60 14.73 -11.67
CA GLN A 24 -18.01 13.39 -11.70
C GLN A 24 -16.48 13.43 -11.79
N LYS A 25 -15.92 14.31 -12.63
CA LYS A 25 -14.46 14.47 -12.77
C LYS A 25 -13.82 15.00 -11.48
N MET A 26 -14.46 15.93 -10.79
CA MET A 26 -13.97 16.50 -9.54
C MET A 26 -13.95 15.44 -8.43
N VAL A 27 -15.07 14.74 -8.24
CA VAL A 27 -15.19 13.68 -7.21
C VAL A 27 -14.24 12.52 -7.50
N LYS A 28 -14.08 12.15 -8.78
CA LYS A 28 -13.13 11.10 -9.18
C LYS A 28 -11.69 11.50 -8.90
N ARG A 29 -11.31 12.74 -9.21
CA ARG A 29 -9.97 13.27 -8.89
C ARG A 29 -9.71 13.29 -7.39
N GLU A 30 -10.70 13.68 -6.59
CA GLU A 30 -10.60 13.67 -5.13
C GLU A 30 -10.43 12.24 -4.60
N PHE A 31 -11.22 11.30 -5.12
CA PHE A 31 -11.14 9.89 -4.75
C PHE A 31 -9.81 9.25 -5.16
N ASP A 32 -9.34 9.51 -6.37
CA ASP A 32 -8.05 9.05 -6.87
C ASP A 32 -6.90 9.63 -6.04
N SER A 33 -6.97 10.92 -5.64
CA SER A 33 -5.97 11.52 -4.74
C SER A 33 -5.90 10.83 -3.37
N HIS A 34 -7.04 10.45 -2.79
CA HIS A 34 -7.08 9.71 -1.54
C HIS A 34 -6.54 8.28 -1.70
N GLN A 35 -6.87 7.62 -2.81
CA GLN A 35 -6.38 6.27 -3.11
C GLN A 35 -4.89 6.24 -3.45
N ASP A 36 -4.36 7.26 -4.13
CA ASP A 36 -2.94 7.36 -4.49
C ASP A 36 -2.07 7.48 -3.25
N LEU A 37 -2.50 8.26 -2.25
CA LEU A 37 -1.78 8.38 -0.97
C LEU A 37 -1.67 7.01 -0.28
N ASN A 38 -2.81 6.31 -0.15
CA ASN A 38 -2.86 4.99 0.50
C ASN A 38 -2.08 3.93 -0.29
N THR A 39 -2.24 3.90 -1.62
CA THR A 39 -1.57 2.96 -2.51
C THR A 39 -0.07 3.19 -2.55
N SER A 40 0.37 4.45 -2.53
CA SER A 40 1.79 4.81 -2.50
C SER A 40 2.44 4.42 -1.17
N ALA A 41 1.75 4.62 -0.04
CA ALA A 41 2.24 4.18 1.27
C ALA A 41 2.43 2.65 1.33
N ASN A 42 1.46 1.89 0.83
CA ASN A 42 1.57 0.43 0.76
C ASN A 42 2.68 -0.03 -0.20
N SER A 43 2.83 0.62 -1.36
CA SER A 43 3.89 0.31 -2.33
C SER A 43 5.27 0.58 -1.75
N LEU A 44 5.44 1.69 -1.02
CA LEU A 44 6.68 2.03 -0.34
C LEU A 44 6.99 1.04 0.80
N TYR A 45 5.98 0.61 1.55
CA TYR A 45 6.13 -0.42 2.58
C TYR A 45 6.64 -1.74 1.98
N ILE A 46 6.02 -2.21 0.89
CA ILE A 46 6.45 -3.43 0.19
C ILE A 46 7.89 -3.28 -0.31
N ALA A 47 8.20 -2.20 -1.03
CA ALA A 47 9.53 -1.97 -1.59
C ALA A 47 10.61 -1.93 -0.49
N THR A 48 10.34 -1.23 0.62
CA THR A 48 11.26 -1.13 1.75
C THR A 48 11.44 -2.47 2.45
N SER A 49 10.36 -3.22 2.67
CA SER A 49 10.40 -4.55 3.27
C SER A 49 11.22 -5.53 2.41
N THR A 50 11.00 -5.54 1.10
CA THR A 50 11.78 -6.37 0.17
C THR A 50 13.25 -5.98 0.16
N ALA A 51 13.58 -4.69 0.09
CA ALA A 51 14.97 -4.23 0.14
C ALA A 51 15.67 -4.62 1.45
N PHE A 52 14.97 -4.50 2.58
CA PHE A 52 15.48 -4.91 3.88
C PHE A 52 15.73 -6.42 3.96
N ALA A 53 14.81 -7.24 3.44
CA ALA A 53 14.97 -8.69 3.37
C ALA A 53 16.23 -9.08 2.55
N VAL A 54 16.41 -8.48 1.37
CA VAL A 54 17.60 -8.70 0.54
C VAL A 54 18.88 -8.32 1.28
N TRP A 55 18.87 -7.20 2.02
CA TRP A 55 20.02 -6.79 2.81
C TRP A 55 20.34 -7.77 3.94
N LEU A 56 19.33 -8.24 4.66
CA LEU A 56 19.50 -9.25 5.71
C LEU A 56 20.05 -10.57 5.16
N ASP A 57 19.54 -11.02 4.01
CA ASP A 57 20.04 -12.23 3.35
C ASP A 57 21.51 -12.09 2.98
N ALA A 58 21.93 -10.93 2.45
CA ALA A 58 23.33 -10.67 2.13
C ALA A 58 24.23 -10.71 3.36
N VAL A 59 23.81 -10.08 4.47
CA VAL A 59 24.54 -10.11 5.75
C VAL A 59 24.64 -11.53 6.30
N MET A 60 23.54 -12.30 6.22
CA MET A 60 23.49 -13.67 6.70
C MET A 60 24.43 -14.59 5.91
N ILE A 61 24.44 -14.48 4.58
CA ILE A 61 25.36 -15.22 3.70
C ILE A 61 26.81 -14.89 4.06
N ALA A 62 27.14 -13.60 4.21
CA ALA A 62 28.50 -13.18 4.57
C ALA A 62 28.94 -13.75 5.93
N PHE A 63 28.05 -13.73 6.92
CA PHE A 63 28.31 -14.29 8.24
C PHE A 63 28.54 -15.80 8.20
N VAL A 64 27.66 -16.55 7.53
CA VAL A 64 27.80 -18.01 7.38
C VAL A 64 29.08 -18.37 6.63
N ALA A 65 29.41 -17.63 5.56
CA ALA A 65 30.66 -17.82 4.85
C ALA A 65 31.87 -17.62 5.78
N PHE A 66 31.90 -16.53 6.54
CA PHE A 66 32.97 -16.26 7.50
C PHE A 66 33.13 -17.38 8.53
N LEU A 67 32.04 -17.84 9.14
CA LEU A 67 32.06 -18.96 10.10
C LEU A 67 32.58 -20.25 9.44
N THR A 68 32.13 -20.54 8.23
CA THR A 68 32.52 -21.73 7.47
C THR A 68 34.01 -21.71 7.16
N PHE A 69 34.53 -20.60 6.62
CA PHE A 69 35.95 -20.44 6.33
C PHE A 69 36.81 -20.48 7.61
N SER A 70 36.36 -19.85 8.69
CA SER A 70 37.05 -19.92 9.98
C SER A 70 37.15 -21.38 10.44
N CYS A 71 36.06 -22.14 10.40
CA CYS A 71 36.08 -23.56 10.76
C CYS A 71 37.05 -24.37 9.90
N ILE A 72 37.10 -24.13 8.59
CA ILE A 72 38.04 -24.80 7.68
C ILE A 72 39.50 -24.44 8.05
N ILE A 73 39.80 -23.17 8.30
CA ILE A 73 41.16 -22.71 8.66
C ILE A 73 41.60 -23.27 10.01
N PHE A 74 40.73 -23.28 11.02
CA PHE A 74 41.06 -23.83 12.35
C PHE A 74 41.12 -25.36 12.40
N LYS A 75 40.48 -26.05 11.44
CA LYS A 75 40.51 -27.52 11.32
C LYS A 75 41.68 -28.00 10.46
N SER A 76 42.22 -27.16 9.57
CA SER A 76 43.44 -27.41 8.81
C SER A 76 44.68 -27.19 9.67
#